data_AF-A0A7E4VI45-F1
#
_entry.id   AF-A0A7E4VI45-F1
#
_cell.length_a   1.000
_cell.length_b   1.000
_cell.length_c   1.000
_cell.angle_alpha   90.00
_cell.angle_beta   90.00
_cell.angle_gamma   90.00
#
_symmetry.space_group_name_H-M   'P 1'
#
loop_
_entity.id
_entity.type
_entity.pdbx_description
1 polymer ?
#
loop_
_entity_poly.entity_id
_entity_poly.type
_entity_poly.pdbx_seq_one_letter_code
_entity_poly.pdbx_strand_id
1 'polypeptide(L)'
;MPAPVSFRSRYKPDKVVVEDLSIGAEPIPIRVINNYSDEKPNIFNYATSNRFTNDASKMVAPVGDMKACSCHPRSGCLPGECECEDASSLIFDPESRIVGQPIGTSTYNDHHYVECGSHCKCNRYMSHDYLMKKVEIHYKPNMGFGVIAKQHIAAGMPIINYVGTVVTKEYHDEYRNQLASQTDYIFDNLNEEHSGIAVLTDAAHHGNISRFINHSCDPNTQIVKVYPYIYAHGSEKISLPKIVITASQNIRPGDELFVSYGSSYFHTRNIPCLCYTFCCFVPPFDFEEKAQTEKEAVEERAVRRKAVRENWHNTGDIPSIDPPVFDID
;
A
#
# COMPACT_ATOMS: atom_id res chain seq x y z
N MET A 1 -0.34 29.19 -53.23
CA MET A 1 0.03 28.23 -52.17
C MET A 1 -0.76 28.59 -50.92
N PRO A 2 -1.56 27.68 -50.33
CA PRO A 2 -2.25 27.98 -49.08
C PRO A 2 -1.24 28.00 -47.93
N ALA A 3 -1.40 28.93 -47.00
CA ALA A 3 -0.53 29.10 -45.84
C ALA A 3 -0.59 27.88 -44.91
N PRO A 4 0.52 27.53 -44.21
CA PRO A 4 0.53 26.39 -43.30
C PRO A 4 -0.40 26.66 -42.11
N VAL A 5 -1.37 25.77 -41.92
CA VAL A 5 -2.28 25.77 -40.77
C VAL A 5 -1.45 25.47 -39.52
N SER A 6 -1.24 26.46 -38.65
CA SER A 6 -0.55 26.23 -37.39
C SER A 6 -1.46 25.41 -36.47
N PHE A 7 -1.16 24.13 -36.29
CA PHE A 7 -1.71 23.33 -35.20
C PHE A 7 -1.09 23.79 -33.88
N ARG A 8 -1.61 24.87 -33.31
CA ARG A 8 -1.42 25.12 -31.88
C ARG A 8 -2.26 24.09 -31.14
N SER A 9 -1.61 23.03 -30.66
CA SER A 9 -2.17 22.19 -29.59
C SER A 9 -2.64 23.12 -28.48
N ARG A 10 -3.96 23.19 -28.24
CA ARG A 10 -4.51 23.92 -27.11
C ARG A 10 -4.23 23.09 -25.87
N TYR A 11 -3.04 23.23 -25.31
CA TYR A 11 -2.73 22.70 -23.99
C TYR A 11 -3.74 23.27 -22.99
N LYS A 12 -4.68 22.44 -22.54
CA LYS A 12 -5.54 22.79 -21.41
C LYS A 12 -4.71 22.58 -20.14
N PRO A 13 -4.61 23.57 -19.25
CA PRO A 13 -3.93 23.38 -17.99
C PRO A 13 -4.64 22.30 -17.17
N ASP A 14 -3.86 21.54 -16.41
CA ASP A 14 -4.38 20.55 -15.48
C ASP A 14 -5.32 21.20 -14.44
N LYS A 15 -6.51 20.62 -14.26
CA LYS A 15 -7.49 21.06 -13.27
C LYS A 15 -7.15 20.45 -11.92
N VAL A 16 -6.57 21.27 -11.04
CA VAL A 16 -6.32 20.93 -9.64
C VAL A 16 -7.64 20.96 -8.87
N VAL A 17 -8.02 19.83 -8.25
CA VAL A 17 -9.21 19.73 -7.38
C VAL A 17 -8.85 19.74 -5.89
N VAL A 18 -7.60 19.42 -5.55
CA VAL A 18 -7.02 19.55 -4.21
C VAL A 18 -5.57 20.05 -4.35
N GLU A 19 -5.24 21.16 -3.70
CA GLU A 19 -3.89 21.75 -3.74
C GLU A 19 -2.88 20.98 -2.90
N ASP A 20 -3.32 20.42 -1.76
CA ASP A 20 -2.49 19.54 -0.95
C ASP A 20 -3.36 18.58 -0.14
N LEU A 21 -3.38 17.31 -0.55
CA LEU A 21 -4.08 16.25 0.17
C LEU A 21 -3.45 15.94 1.53
N SER A 22 -2.14 16.22 1.69
CA SER A 22 -1.41 15.98 2.94
C SER A 22 -1.59 17.10 3.96
N ILE A 23 -2.14 18.26 3.54
CA ILE A 23 -2.34 19.44 4.39
C ILE A 23 -1.04 19.85 5.11
N GLY A 24 0.08 19.85 4.37
CA GLY A 24 1.40 20.20 4.88
C GLY A 24 2.10 19.11 5.71
N ALA A 25 1.52 17.92 5.83
CA ALA A 25 2.18 16.80 6.51
C ALA A 25 3.41 16.29 5.75
N GLU A 26 3.41 16.41 4.42
CA GLU A 26 4.54 16.06 3.56
C GLU A 26 5.36 17.31 3.21
N PRO A 27 6.67 17.17 2.98
CA PRO A 27 7.52 18.30 2.59
C PRO A 27 7.19 18.86 1.18
N ILE A 28 6.54 18.05 0.33
CA ILE A 28 6.10 18.42 -1.01
C ILE A 28 4.57 18.29 -1.05
N PRO A 29 3.83 19.35 -1.44
CA PRO A 29 2.37 19.30 -1.54
C PRO A 29 1.87 18.20 -2.47
N ILE A 30 0.84 17.48 -2.03
CA ILE A 30 0.24 16.38 -2.76
C ILE A 30 -1.00 16.84 -3.51
N ARG A 31 -0.76 17.33 -4.73
CA ARG A 31 -1.85 17.81 -5.60
C ARG A 31 -2.67 16.66 -6.14
N VAL A 32 -3.97 16.89 -6.21
CA VAL A 32 -4.92 16.01 -6.89
C VAL A 32 -5.45 16.71 -8.13
N ILE A 33 -5.24 16.08 -9.28
CA ILE A 33 -5.65 16.54 -10.60
C ILE A 33 -6.84 15.71 -11.08
N ASN A 34 -7.90 16.38 -11.50
CA ASN A 34 -9.04 15.75 -12.16
C ASN A 34 -9.52 16.60 -13.33
N ASN A 35 -9.11 16.21 -14.53
CA ASN A 35 -9.44 16.92 -15.77
C ASN A 35 -10.87 16.62 -16.29
N TYR A 36 -11.63 15.76 -15.61
CA TYR A 36 -12.93 15.26 -16.07
C TYR A 36 -14.11 15.80 -15.25
N SER A 37 -13.94 16.02 -13.95
CA SER A 37 -15.00 16.48 -13.04
C SER A 37 -14.45 17.32 -11.89
N ASP A 38 -15.30 17.68 -10.92
CA ASP A 38 -14.90 18.28 -9.62
C ASP A 38 -14.79 17.22 -8.51
N GLU A 39 -14.86 15.94 -8.88
CA GLU A 39 -14.75 14.82 -7.94
C GLU A 39 -13.38 14.82 -7.26
N LYS A 40 -13.40 14.58 -5.96
CA LYS A 40 -12.23 14.46 -5.09
C LYS A 40 -12.16 13.03 -4.54
N PRO A 41 -10.98 12.57 -4.11
CA PRO A 41 -10.85 11.30 -3.40
C PRO A 41 -11.76 11.25 -2.17
N ASN A 42 -12.18 10.03 -1.80
CA ASN A 42 -12.89 9.79 -0.54
C ASN A 42 -12.08 10.31 0.65
N ILE A 43 -12.79 10.78 1.68
CA ILE A 43 -12.17 11.31 2.90
C ILE A 43 -11.54 10.16 3.70
N PHE A 44 -10.31 10.36 4.12
CA PHE A 44 -9.56 9.50 5.04
C PHE A 44 -8.57 10.35 5.83
N ASN A 45 -7.98 9.80 6.89
CA ASN A 45 -6.95 10.48 7.65
C ASN A 45 -5.61 10.32 6.93
N TYR A 46 -5.10 11.41 6.33
CA TYR A 46 -3.75 11.41 5.77
C TYR A 46 -2.72 11.30 6.90
N ALA A 47 -1.72 10.44 6.72
CA ALA A 47 -0.69 10.20 7.71
C ALA A 47 0.64 9.83 7.06
N THR A 48 1.74 10.22 7.67
CA THR A 48 3.11 9.92 7.18
C THR A 48 3.74 8.70 7.83
N SER A 49 3.07 8.10 8.82
CA SER A 49 3.54 6.92 9.55
C SER A 49 2.40 5.95 9.87
N ASN A 50 2.76 4.68 10.01
CA ASN A 50 1.83 3.63 10.43
C ASN A 50 1.27 3.90 11.81
N ARG A 51 0.01 3.51 12.01
CA ARG A 51 -0.58 3.29 13.34
C ARG A 51 -0.64 1.80 13.61
N PHE A 52 -0.59 1.40 14.87
CA PHE A 52 -0.67 0.00 15.26
C PHE A 52 -1.87 -0.18 16.18
N THR A 53 -2.64 -1.26 16.00
CA THR A 53 -3.62 -1.66 17.02
C THR A 53 -2.92 -2.19 18.26
N ASN A 54 -3.65 -2.30 19.37
CA ASN A 54 -3.12 -2.83 20.62
C ASN A 54 -2.55 -4.24 20.44
N ASP A 55 -3.21 -5.10 19.67
CA ASP A 55 -2.75 -6.47 19.45
C ASP A 55 -1.54 -6.54 18.53
N ALA A 56 -1.52 -5.76 17.43
CA ALA A 56 -0.34 -5.66 16.58
C ALA A 56 0.87 -5.10 17.36
N SER A 57 0.67 -4.09 18.20
CA SER A 57 1.73 -3.46 19.00
C SER A 57 2.38 -4.42 19.98
N LYS A 58 1.62 -5.35 20.57
CA LYS A 58 2.15 -6.36 21.51
C LYS A 58 3.08 -7.37 20.83
N MET A 59 2.87 -7.63 19.54
CA MET A 59 3.70 -8.54 18.75
C MET A 59 5.05 -7.93 18.34
N VAL A 60 5.15 -6.59 18.29
CA VAL A 60 6.38 -5.91 17.89
C VAL A 60 7.38 -5.85 19.03
N ALA A 61 8.63 -6.22 18.75
CA ALA A 61 9.71 -6.04 19.72
C ALA A 61 9.96 -4.55 20.00
N PRO A 62 10.11 -4.15 21.28
CA PRO A 62 10.43 -2.77 21.60
C PRO A 62 11.86 -2.42 21.13
N VAL A 63 12.10 -1.13 20.89
CA VAL A 63 13.39 -0.65 20.35
C VAL A 63 14.60 -1.00 21.21
N GLY A 64 14.40 -1.14 22.52
CA GLY A 64 15.47 -1.53 23.45
C GLY A 64 15.98 -2.97 23.27
N ASP A 65 15.18 -3.86 22.67
CA ASP A 65 15.54 -5.27 22.48
C ASP A 65 16.26 -5.52 21.13
N MET A 66 16.44 -4.45 20.34
CA MET A 66 16.99 -4.50 18.99
C MET A 66 18.52 -4.50 19.01
N LYS A 67 19.16 -5.35 18.19
CA LYS A 67 20.62 -5.34 18.05
C LYS A 67 21.07 -4.19 17.14
N ALA A 68 21.83 -3.24 17.71
CA ALA A 68 22.48 -2.18 16.94
C ALA A 68 23.73 -2.70 16.21
N CYS A 69 24.03 -2.10 15.05
CA CYS A 69 25.34 -2.28 14.41
C CYS A 69 26.47 -1.70 15.29
N SER A 70 27.68 -2.23 15.12
CA SER A 70 28.88 -1.73 15.81
C SER A 70 29.61 -0.61 15.05
N CYS A 71 29.02 -0.13 13.95
CA CYS A 71 29.60 0.87 13.06
C CYS A 71 29.89 2.22 13.75
N HIS A 72 30.95 2.89 13.31
CA HIS A 72 31.42 4.11 13.95
C HIS A 72 30.57 5.34 13.59
N PRO A 73 30.17 6.20 14.56
CA PRO A 73 29.22 7.29 14.32
C PRO A 73 29.65 8.31 13.26
N ARG A 74 30.97 8.56 13.13
CA ARG A 74 31.48 9.60 12.20
C ARG A 74 31.67 9.10 10.77
N SER A 75 32.14 7.87 10.61
CA SER A 75 32.36 7.25 9.29
C SER A 75 31.07 6.68 8.72
N GLY A 76 30.04 6.52 9.55
CA GLY A 76 28.80 5.87 9.14
C GLY A 76 29.00 4.36 8.97
N CYS A 77 28.03 3.76 8.31
CA CYS A 77 28.08 2.36 7.91
C CYS A 77 28.82 2.26 6.56
N LEU A 78 29.97 1.55 6.53
CA LEU A 78 30.75 1.34 5.31
C LEU A 78 30.23 0.09 4.58
N PRO A 79 30.17 0.09 3.23
CA PRO A 79 29.69 -1.05 2.45
C PRO A 79 30.44 -2.35 2.81
N GLY A 80 29.69 -3.40 3.16
CA GLY A 80 30.23 -4.72 3.51
C GLY A 80 30.89 -4.83 4.90
N GLU A 81 30.78 -3.79 5.74
CA GLU A 81 31.29 -3.82 7.12
C GLU A 81 30.18 -3.67 8.17
N CYS A 82 28.92 -3.52 7.75
CA CYS A 82 27.80 -3.26 8.64
C CYS A 82 26.99 -4.52 8.92
N GLU A 83 26.74 -4.84 10.19
CA GLU A 83 25.92 -6.00 10.56
C GLU A 83 24.47 -5.90 10.05
N CYS A 84 23.95 -4.68 9.85
CA CYS A 84 22.63 -4.47 9.23
C CYS A 84 22.65 -4.83 7.75
N GLU A 85 23.72 -4.49 7.03
CA GLU A 85 23.90 -4.89 5.64
C GLU A 85 24.07 -6.41 5.52
N ASP A 86 24.87 -7.03 6.40
CA ASP A 86 25.05 -8.49 6.45
C ASP A 86 23.74 -9.25 6.73
N ALA A 87 22.82 -8.63 7.47
CA ALA A 87 21.50 -9.18 7.76
C ALA A 87 20.49 -8.95 6.62
N SER A 88 20.85 -8.18 5.59
CA SER A 88 20.00 -7.87 4.44
C SER A 88 20.24 -8.85 3.30
N SER A 89 19.21 -9.17 2.52
CA SER A 89 19.39 -9.85 1.22
C SER A 89 19.50 -8.88 0.04
N LEU A 90 19.20 -7.59 0.27
CA LEU A 90 19.36 -6.49 -0.68
C LEU A 90 20.39 -5.48 -0.17
N ILE A 91 21.00 -4.74 -1.09
CA ILE A 91 22.04 -3.75 -0.80
C ILE A 91 21.46 -2.35 -1.00
N PHE A 92 21.81 -1.42 -0.12
CA PHE A 92 21.58 0.01 -0.34
C PHE A 92 22.86 0.64 -0.89
N ASP A 93 22.83 0.98 -2.17
CA ASP A 93 24.02 1.46 -2.86
C ASP A 93 24.30 2.96 -2.62
N PRO A 94 25.49 3.45 -2.99
CA PRO A 94 25.84 4.86 -2.81
C PRO A 94 24.91 5.84 -3.54
N GLU A 95 24.21 5.40 -4.59
CA GLU A 95 23.20 6.20 -5.30
C GLU A 95 21.82 6.19 -4.61
N SER A 96 21.74 5.67 -3.39
CA SER A 96 20.54 5.56 -2.57
C SER A 96 19.46 4.65 -3.18
N ARG A 97 19.89 3.58 -3.86
CA ARG A 97 19.02 2.57 -4.45
C ARG A 97 19.09 1.29 -3.63
N ILE A 98 17.95 0.63 -3.46
CA ILE A 98 17.88 -0.74 -2.99
C ILE A 98 18.02 -1.65 -4.22
N VAL A 99 19.16 -2.34 -4.30
CA VAL A 99 19.57 -3.15 -5.45
C VAL A 99 20.07 -4.51 -5.02
N GLY A 100 19.96 -5.50 -5.90
CA GLY A 100 20.41 -6.86 -5.66
C GLY A 100 19.68 -7.82 -6.59
N GLN A 101 20.35 -8.92 -6.97
CA GLN A 101 19.67 -10.08 -7.52
C GLN A 101 19.46 -11.10 -6.41
N PRO A 102 18.40 -11.95 -6.51
CA PRO A 102 18.19 -13.04 -5.57
C PRO A 102 19.48 -13.86 -5.43
N ILE A 103 20.03 -13.95 -4.22
CA ILE A 103 21.06 -14.94 -3.95
C ILE A 103 20.36 -16.30 -3.91
N GLY A 104 20.39 -16.99 -5.05
CA GLY A 104 19.81 -18.33 -5.18
C GLY A 104 18.29 -18.36 -5.39
N THR A 105 17.75 -19.57 -5.53
CA THR A 105 16.37 -19.96 -5.88
C THR A 105 15.30 -19.57 -4.85
N SER A 106 15.46 -18.42 -4.21
CA SER A 106 14.62 -17.95 -3.12
C SER A 106 13.35 -17.29 -3.65
N THR A 107 12.25 -17.53 -2.94
CA THR A 107 10.94 -17.01 -3.29
C THR A 107 10.87 -15.50 -2.99
N TYR A 108 9.91 -14.78 -3.57
CA TYR A 108 9.72 -13.32 -3.40
C TYR A 108 9.69 -12.87 -1.91
N ASN A 109 9.43 -13.79 -0.97
CA ASN A 109 9.40 -13.54 0.47
C ASN A 109 10.75 -13.39 1.17
N ASP A 110 11.88 -13.76 0.54
CA ASP A 110 13.21 -13.65 1.19
C ASP A 110 14.00 -12.40 0.74
N HIS A 111 13.36 -11.48 0.01
CA HIS A 111 13.95 -10.20 -0.39
C HIS A 111 13.61 -9.12 0.63
N HIS A 112 14.60 -8.77 1.45
CA HIS A 112 14.46 -7.76 2.48
C HIS A 112 15.73 -6.94 2.62
N TYR A 113 15.53 -5.74 3.14
CA TYR A 113 16.58 -4.82 3.50
C TYR A 113 16.46 -4.50 4.98
N VAL A 114 17.57 -4.49 5.71
CA VAL A 114 17.63 -4.11 7.12
C VAL A 114 18.29 -2.73 7.20
N GLU A 115 17.51 -1.71 7.53
CA GLU A 115 18.02 -0.35 7.70
C GLU A 115 18.63 -0.15 9.10
N CYS A 116 19.60 0.77 9.20
CA CYS A 116 20.02 1.26 10.51
C CYS A 116 18.96 2.18 11.11
N GLY A 117 18.21 1.67 12.09
CA GLY A 117 17.23 2.43 12.86
C GLY A 117 17.84 3.39 13.91
N SER A 118 16.98 4.00 14.72
CA SER A 118 17.36 4.97 15.77
C SER A 118 18.25 4.42 16.89
N HIS A 119 18.31 3.09 17.03
CA HIS A 119 19.15 2.37 17.99
C HIS A 119 20.59 2.21 17.49
N CYS A 120 20.83 2.31 16.17
CA CYS A 120 22.17 2.33 15.60
C CYS A 120 22.82 3.70 15.82
N LYS A 121 24.11 3.71 16.17
CA LYS A 121 24.89 4.96 16.35
C LYS A 121 25.53 5.44 15.05
N CYS A 122 25.54 4.62 13.99
CA CYS A 122 26.08 5.02 12.70
C CYS A 122 25.20 6.13 12.10
N ASN A 123 25.83 7.10 11.44
CA ASN A 123 25.10 8.18 10.79
C ASN A 123 24.10 7.57 9.79
N ARG A 124 22.85 8.05 9.78
CA ARG A 124 21.66 7.44 9.15
C ARG A 124 21.67 7.45 7.60
N TYR A 125 22.80 7.18 6.96
CA TYR A 125 22.92 7.09 5.50
C TYR A 125 21.87 6.14 4.88
N MET A 126 21.42 5.17 5.69
CA MET A 126 20.51 4.08 5.32
C MET A 126 19.05 4.26 5.78
N SER A 127 18.66 5.42 6.34
CA SER A 127 17.29 5.62 6.86
C SER A 127 16.33 6.11 5.78
N HIS A 128 15.26 5.36 5.60
CA HIS A 128 14.23 5.61 4.59
C HIS A 128 13.08 6.54 5.04
N ASP A 129 13.24 7.25 6.16
CA ASP A 129 12.17 8.07 6.73
C ASP A 129 11.85 9.34 5.90
N TYR A 130 12.68 9.68 4.89
CA TYR A 130 12.56 10.90 4.07
C TYR A 130 12.24 10.64 2.59
N LEU A 131 11.77 9.44 2.24
CA LEU A 131 11.82 8.93 0.88
C LEU A 131 10.87 9.56 -0.15
N MET A 132 10.02 10.51 0.21
CA MET A 132 8.98 10.97 -0.72
C MET A 132 9.57 11.60 -1.99
N LYS A 133 9.41 10.92 -3.12
CA LYS A 133 9.69 11.48 -4.45
C LYS A 133 8.58 12.41 -4.89
N LYS A 134 8.88 13.35 -5.78
CA LYS A 134 7.89 14.28 -6.32
C LYS A 134 6.85 13.53 -7.16
N VAL A 135 5.64 13.39 -6.62
CA VAL A 135 4.50 12.69 -7.24
C VAL A 135 3.22 13.53 -7.14
N GLU A 136 2.21 13.18 -7.93
CA GLU A 136 0.86 13.78 -7.91
C GLU A 136 -0.20 12.70 -8.06
N ILE A 137 -1.43 12.98 -7.64
CA ILE A 137 -2.58 12.12 -7.90
C ILE A 137 -3.32 12.62 -9.12
N HIS A 138 -3.63 11.73 -10.07
CA HIS A 138 -4.37 12.05 -11.29
C HIS A 138 -5.56 11.09 -11.44
N TYR A 139 -6.74 11.62 -11.73
CA TYR A 139 -7.92 10.81 -12.03
C TYR A 139 -7.84 10.19 -13.44
N LYS A 140 -8.11 8.89 -13.52
CA LYS A 140 -8.24 8.10 -14.75
C LYS A 140 -9.63 7.46 -14.83
N PRO A 141 -10.40 7.66 -15.90
CA PRO A 141 -11.78 7.14 -16.00
C PRO A 141 -11.93 5.63 -15.78
N ASN A 142 -10.91 4.83 -16.12
CA ASN A 142 -10.93 3.38 -16.01
C ASN A 142 -10.43 2.84 -14.66
N MET A 143 -9.64 3.60 -13.90
CA MET A 143 -8.97 3.12 -12.68
C MET A 143 -9.26 3.98 -11.45
N GLY A 144 -9.91 5.13 -11.63
CA GLY A 144 -10.05 6.14 -10.58
C GLY A 144 -8.76 6.92 -10.37
N PHE A 145 -8.49 7.33 -9.14
CA PHE A 145 -7.31 8.13 -8.79
C PHE A 145 -6.05 7.27 -8.76
N GLY A 146 -5.04 7.67 -9.53
CA GLY A 146 -3.73 7.03 -9.66
C GLY A 146 -2.58 7.96 -9.31
N VAL A 147 -1.39 7.43 -9.01
CA VAL A 147 -0.20 8.23 -8.66
C VAL A 147 0.75 8.37 -9.82
N ILE A 148 1.13 9.60 -10.18
CA ILE A 148 2.02 9.91 -11.30
C ILE A 148 3.35 10.49 -10.81
N ALA A 149 4.46 10.04 -11.39
CA ALA A 149 5.78 10.61 -11.14
C ALA A 149 5.91 12.00 -11.78
N LYS A 150 6.45 12.98 -11.03
CA LYS A 150 6.75 14.35 -11.54
C LYS A 150 8.23 14.63 -11.69
N GLN A 151 9.05 13.60 -11.51
CA GLN A 151 10.48 13.61 -11.72
C GLN A 151 10.91 12.25 -12.25
N HIS A 152 12.12 12.17 -12.79
CA HIS A 152 12.72 10.88 -13.12
C HIS A 152 13.02 10.10 -11.84
N ILE A 153 12.69 8.81 -11.82
CA ILE A 153 12.98 7.89 -10.71
C ILE A 153 13.77 6.72 -11.31
N ALA A 154 15.02 6.55 -10.88
CA ALA A 154 15.87 5.47 -11.37
C ALA A 154 15.42 4.11 -10.82
N ALA A 155 15.68 3.02 -11.57
CA ALA A 155 15.47 1.66 -11.07
C ALA A 155 16.21 1.44 -9.73
N GLY A 156 15.58 0.70 -8.81
CA GLY A 156 16.07 0.45 -7.46
C GLY A 156 15.84 1.61 -6.48
N MET A 157 15.41 2.78 -6.94
CA MET A 157 15.18 3.94 -6.06
C MET A 157 13.92 3.73 -5.20
N PRO A 158 14.01 3.82 -3.86
CA PRO A 158 12.84 3.82 -3.01
C PRO A 158 11.98 5.06 -3.25
N ILE A 159 10.65 4.90 -3.31
CA ILE A 159 9.70 5.95 -3.71
C ILE A 159 8.87 6.42 -2.53
N ILE A 160 8.22 5.49 -1.83
CA ILE A 160 7.30 5.81 -0.74
C ILE A 160 7.03 4.57 0.14
N ASN A 161 6.79 4.79 1.42
CA ASN A 161 6.28 3.77 2.33
C ASN A 161 4.77 3.57 2.11
N TYR A 162 4.31 2.33 2.13
CA TYR A 162 2.89 2.04 2.22
C TYR A 162 2.42 2.24 3.67
N VAL A 163 1.63 3.29 3.90
CA VAL A 163 1.22 3.71 5.24
C VAL A 163 -0.23 3.34 5.50
N GLY A 164 -0.48 2.77 6.68
CA GLY A 164 -1.83 2.51 7.16
C GLY A 164 -1.93 2.08 8.62
N THR A 165 -3.07 1.53 9.00
CA THR A 165 -3.26 0.88 10.30
C THR A 165 -2.76 -0.55 10.21
N VAL A 166 -1.73 -0.86 10.97
CA VAL A 166 -1.17 -2.20 11.11
C VAL A 166 -2.01 -3.00 12.10
N VAL A 167 -2.55 -4.11 11.64
CA VAL A 167 -3.47 -4.97 12.38
C VAL A 167 -3.07 -6.44 12.21
N THR A 168 -3.44 -7.27 13.18
CA THR A 168 -3.30 -8.72 13.04
C THR A 168 -4.36 -9.22 12.06
N LYS A 169 -4.04 -10.29 11.33
CA LYS A 169 -4.95 -10.85 10.33
C LYS A 169 -6.21 -11.40 11.00
N GLU A 170 -6.08 -12.00 12.17
CA GLU A 170 -7.20 -12.55 12.95
C GLU A 170 -8.21 -11.45 13.28
N TYR A 171 -7.73 -10.33 13.84
CA TYR A 171 -8.58 -9.19 14.20
C TYR A 171 -9.28 -8.60 12.96
N HIS A 172 -8.54 -8.47 11.86
CA HIS A 172 -9.08 -7.94 10.62
C HIS A 172 -10.16 -8.87 10.01
N ASP A 173 -9.93 -10.18 10.01
CA ASP A 173 -10.89 -11.15 9.48
C ASP A 173 -12.17 -11.19 10.33
N GLU A 174 -12.06 -11.12 11.66
CA GLU A 174 -13.20 -10.96 12.57
C GLU A 174 -13.99 -9.69 12.26
N TYR A 175 -13.31 -8.55 12.12
CA TYR A 175 -13.92 -7.27 11.80
C TYR A 175 -14.66 -7.27 10.46
N ARG A 176 -14.06 -7.86 9.41
CA ARG A 176 -14.69 -8.03 8.09
C ARG A 176 -15.98 -8.85 8.19
N ASN A 177 -15.94 -9.92 8.96
CA ASN A 177 -17.09 -10.82 9.12
C ASN A 177 -18.24 -10.15 9.88
N GLN A 178 -17.93 -9.34 10.90
CA GLN A 178 -18.94 -8.69 11.73
C GLN A 178 -19.64 -7.51 11.03
N LEU A 179 -18.89 -6.72 10.25
CA LEU A 179 -19.42 -5.48 9.66
C LEU A 179 -19.74 -5.59 8.17
N ALA A 180 -19.50 -6.75 7.55
CA ALA A 180 -19.57 -6.94 6.09
C ALA A 180 -18.82 -5.85 5.30
N SER A 181 -17.82 -5.22 5.94
CA SER A 181 -17.04 -4.13 5.37
C SER A 181 -15.80 -4.71 4.72
N GLN A 182 -15.64 -4.49 3.41
CA GLN A 182 -14.44 -4.85 2.68
C GLN A 182 -13.66 -3.57 2.38
N THR A 183 -12.41 -3.52 2.82
CA THR A 183 -11.47 -2.47 2.40
C THR A 183 -10.64 -2.97 1.22
N ASP A 184 -10.36 -2.07 0.28
CA ASP A 184 -9.55 -2.34 -0.92
C ASP A 184 -8.07 -1.98 -0.74
N TYR A 185 -7.71 -1.45 0.42
CA TYR A 185 -6.42 -0.82 0.69
C TYR A 185 -5.56 -1.66 1.64
N ILE A 186 -5.53 -2.98 1.43
CA ILE A 186 -4.84 -3.92 2.30
C ILE A 186 -3.51 -4.35 1.69
N PHE A 187 -2.46 -4.33 2.50
CA PHE A 187 -1.17 -4.92 2.19
C PHE A 187 -0.79 -5.97 3.24
N ASP A 188 -0.48 -7.20 2.81
CA ASP A 188 -0.01 -8.25 3.72
C ASP A 188 1.47 -8.02 4.07
N ASN A 189 1.75 -7.55 5.28
CA ASN A 189 3.12 -7.19 5.69
C ASN A 189 3.97 -8.44 5.94
N LEU A 190 3.40 -9.37 6.71
CA LEU A 190 4.00 -10.62 7.12
C LEU A 190 2.93 -11.70 7.20
N ASN A 191 3.28 -12.88 6.75
CA ASN A 191 2.50 -14.10 6.96
C ASN A 191 3.49 -15.22 7.24
N GLU A 192 3.88 -15.37 8.50
CA GLU A 192 4.77 -16.44 8.93
C GLU A 192 3.95 -17.66 9.37
N GLU A 193 3.75 -18.59 8.43
CA GLU A 193 2.96 -19.81 8.68
C GLU A 193 3.49 -20.63 9.87
N HIS A 194 4.80 -20.60 10.11
CA HIS A 194 5.46 -21.36 11.19
C HIS A 194 5.22 -20.78 12.59
N SER A 195 5.16 -19.45 12.72
CA SER A 195 4.89 -18.78 14.00
C SER A 195 3.40 -18.51 14.22
N GLY A 196 2.57 -18.69 13.18
CA GLY A 196 1.14 -18.37 13.21
C GLY A 196 0.88 -16.87 13.26
N ILE A 197 1.89 -16.03 12.94
CA ILE A 197 1.77 -14.59 13.00
C ILE A 197 1.54 -14.02 11.60
N ALA A 198 0.36 -13.44 11.40
CA ALA A 198 0.00 -12.73 10.19
C ALA A 198 -0.41 -11.29 10.53
N VAL A 199 0.25 -10.33 9.87
CA VAL A 199 0.04 -8.89 10.09
C VAL A 199 -0.11 -8.20 8.74
N LEU A 200 -1.10 -7.32 8.65
CA LEU A 200 -1.41 -6.55 7.46
C LEU A 200 -1.50 -5.06 7.77
N THR A 201 -1.36 -4.23 6.75
CA THR A 201 -1.58 -2.78 6.79
C THR A 201 -2.86 -2.45 6.04
N ASP A 202 -3.86 -1.89 6.72
CA ASP A 202 -5.08 -1.35 6.11
C ASP A 202 -5.00 0.17 5.99
N ALA A 203 -5.03 0.68 4.75
CA ALA A 203 -4.96 2.11 4.44
C ALA A 203 -6.32 2.75 4.10
N ALA A 204 -7.44 2.11 4.46
CA ALA A 204 -8.78 2.61 4.14
C ALA A 204 -9.11 3.93 4.86
N HIS A 205 -8.84 4.00 6.16
CA HIS A 205 -9.21 5.13 7.03
C HIS A 205 -8.02 5.96 7.51
N HIS A 206 -6.82 5.38 7.49
CA HIS A 206 -5.55 6.01 7.88
C HIS A 206 -4.53 5.60 6.84
N GLY A 207 -3.85 6.52 6.17
CA GLY A 207 -2.85 6.17 5.15
C GLY A 207 -2.19 7.38 4.52
N ASN A 208 -1.28 7.17 3.57
CA ASN A 208 -0.67 8.24 2.77
C ASN A 208 -1.08 8.13 1.29
N ILE A 209 -0.40 8.87 0.41
CA ILE A 209 -0.63 8.79 -1.04
C ILE A 209 -0.44 7.39 -1.65
N SER A 210 0.30 6.46 -1.01
CA SER A 210 0.55 5.12 -1.57
C SER A 210 -0.73 4.32 -1.82
N ARG A 211 -1.80 4.60 -1.06
CA ARG A 211 -3.12 3.96 -1.20
C ARG A 211 -3.77 4.21 -2.58
N PHE A 212 -3.30 5.20 -3.32
CA PHE A 212 -3.78 5.55 -4.66
C PHE A 212 -2.94 4.92 -5.79
N ILE A 213 -1.91 4.13 -5.46
CA ILE A 213 -1.09 3.49 -6.50
C ILE A 213 -1.87 2.31 -7.05
N ASN A 214 -2.24 2.39 -8.33
CA ASN A 214 -3.06 1.39 -8.99
C ASN A 214 -2.30 0.07 -9.26
N HIS A 215 -3.08 -0.95 -9.59
CA HIS A 215 -2.53 -2.22 -10.04
C HIS A 215 -2.08 -2.20 -11.51
N SER A 216 -0.96 -2.85 -11.79
CA SER A 216 -0.61 -3.37 -13.11
C SER A 216 -0.10 -4.80 -13.02
N CYS A 217 -0.46 -5.64 -14.00
CA CYS A 217 0.15 -6.96 -14.17
C CYS A 217 1.61 -6.88 -14.67
N ASP A 218 2.01 -5.72 -15.19
CA ASP A 218 3.39 -5.35 -15.54
C ASP A 218 3.76 -4.06 -14.78
N PRO A 219 4.04 -4.15 -13.47
CA PRO A 219 4.28 -2.96 -12.65
C PRO A 219 5.68 -2.40 -12.87
N ASN A 220 5.79 -1.08 -12.88
CA ASN A 220 7.07 -0.37 -12.91
C ASN A 220 7.66 -0.12 -11.51
N THR A 221 7.02 -0.67 -10.48
CA THR A 221 7.50 -0.70 -9.11
C THR A 221 7.49 -2.11 -8.55
N GLN A 222 8.17 -2.29 -7.42
CA GLN A 222 8.21 -3.51 -6.63
C GLN A 222 8.09 -3.18 -5.15
N ILE A 223 7.71 -4.18 -4.36
CA ILE A 223 7.64 -4.05 -2.91
C ILE A 223 8.92 -4.58 -2.29
N VAL A 224 9.50 -3.79 -1.39
CA VAL A 224 10.63 -4.19 -0.55
C VAL A 224 10.19 -4.15 0.91
N LYS A 225 10.43 -5.25 1.63
CA LYS A 225 10.29 -5.29 3.08
C LYS A 225 11.54 -4.66 3.71
N VAL A 226 11.39 -3.52 4.37
CA VAL A 226 12.47 -2.83 5.07
C VAL A 226 12.31 -3.04 6.58
N TYR A 227 13.19 -3.85 7.15
CA TYR A 227 13.22 -4.09 8.59
C TYR A 227 14.06 -3.00 9.26
N PRO A 228 13.56 -2.37 10.33
CA PRO A 228 14.33 -1.32 10.97
C PRO A 228 15.52 -1.83 11.81
N TYR A 229 15.73 -3.14 11.96
CA TYR A 229 16.73 -3.73 12.85
C TYR A 229 16.85 -5.26 12.73
N ILE A 230 17.86 -5.81 13.42
CA ILE A 230 18.17 -7.24 13.54
C ILE A 230 17.68 -7.77 14.90
N TYR A 231 17.13 -8.98 14.91
CA TYR A 231 16.75 -9.69 16.13
C TYR A 231 17.92 -10.23 16.94
N ALA A 232 17.82 -10.12 18.26
CA ALA A 232 18.54 -11.01 19.15
C ALA A 232 17.81 -12.38 19.19
N HIS A 233 18.55 -13.47 19.09
CA HIS A 233 17.98 -14.82 19.19
C HIS A 233 17.21 -15.02 20.51
N GLY A 234 15.98 -15.55 20.43
CA GLY A 234 15.20 -16.01 21.59
C GLY A 234 14.05 -15.11 22.05
N SER A 235 13.70 -14.03 21.32
CA SER A 235 12.49 -13.24 21.62
C SER A 235 11.23 -13.86 21.02
N GLU A 236 10.14 -13.91 21.80
CA GLU A 236 8.79 -14.29 21.30
C GLU A 236 8.14 -13.19 20.42
N LYS A 237 8.82 -12.05 20.22
CA LYS A 237 8.34 -10.88 19.47
C LYS A 237 8.98 -10.76 18.08
N ILE A 238 8.26 -10.18 17.13
CA ILE A 238 8.62 -10.10 15.70
C ILE A 238 8.91 -8.68 15.21
N SER A 239 9.65 -8.54 14.10
CA SER A 239 10.05 -7.23 13.55
C SER A 239 9.14 -7.04 12.39
N LEU A 240 8.33 -6.01 12.51
CA LEU A 240 7.43 -5.67 11.44
C LEU A 240 8.22 -4.84 10.41
N PRO A 241 8.33 -5.33 9.16
CA PRO A 241 8.93 -4.55 8.11
C PRO A 241 8.03 -3.35 7.80
N LYS A 242 8.66 -2.24 7.45
CA LYS A 242 8.03 -1.20 6.64
C LYS A 242 7.87 -1.74 5.22
N ILE A 243 6.71 -1.51 4.62
CA ILE A 243 6.47 -1.84 3.22
C ILE A 243 6.89 -0.65 2.37
N VAL A 244 7.95 -0.81 1.58
CA VAL A 244 8.53 0.27 0.80
C VAL A 244 8.35 -0.02 -0.68
N ILE A 245 7.69 0.89 -1.38
CA ILE A 245 7.50 0.84 -2.83
C ILE A 245 8.75 1.40 -3.48
N THR A 246 9.39 0.59 -4.30
CA THR A 246 10.67 0.87 -4.95
C THR A 246 10.51 0.77 -6.47
N ALA A 247 11.20 1.61 -7.24
CA ALA A 247 11.16 1.50 -8.70
C ALA A 247 11.80 0.17 -9.16
N SER A 248 11.11 -0.63 -9.97
CA SER A 248 11.68 -1.85 -10.57
C SER A 248 12.41 -1.56 -11.88
N GLN A 249 12.12 -0.39 -12.48
CA GLN A 249 12.71 0.11 -13.71
C GLN A 249 12.83 1.64 -13.66
N ASN A 250 13.44 2.26 -14.67
CA ASN A 250 13.44 3.72 -14.77
C ASN A 250 12.02 4.23 -15.07
N ILE A 251 11.55 5.21 -14.29
CA ILE A 251 10.22 5.83 -14.40
C ILE A 251 10.42 7.28 -14.83
N ARG A 252 9.73 7.71 -15.88
CA ARG A 252 9.84 9.07 -16.42
C ARG A 252 8.79 9.98 -15.78
N PRO A 253 9.03 11.31 -15.76
CA PRO A 253 7.98 12.26 -15.42
C PRO A 253 6.75 12.06 -16.31
N GLY A 254 5.58 11.94 -15.71
CA GLY A 254 4.31 11.68 -16.38
C GLY A 254 3.89 10.20 -16.42
N ASP A 255 4.80 9.27 -16.13
CA ASP A 255 4.45 7.85 -15.99
C ASP A 255 3.67 7.64 -14.68
N GLU A 256 2.61 6.83 -14.73
CA GLU A 256 1.90 6.37 -13.52
C GLU A 256 2.71 5.28 -12.82
N LEU A 257 2.70 5.30 -11.49
CA LEU A 257 3.26 4.26 -10.65
C LEU A 257 2.24 3.14 -10.51
N PHE A 258 2.71 1.90 -10.68
CA PHE A 258 1.87 0.72 -10.51
C PHE A 258 2.55 -0.32 -9.63
N VAL A 259 1.76 -1.02 -8.80
CA VAL A 259 2.20 -2.19 -8.02
C VAL A 259 1.43 -3.45 -8.46
N SER A 260 1.96 -4.63 -8.14
CA SER A 260 1.18 -5.87 -8.27
C SER A 260 0.35 -6.09 -6.99
N TYR A 261 -0.97 -6.18 -7.11
CA TYR A 261 -1.86 -6.51 -5.98
C TYR A 261 -1.93 -8.03 -5.72
N GLY A 262 -1.37 -8.85 -6.63
CA GLY A 262 -1.54 -10.29 -6.61
C GLY A 262 -2.90 -10.75 -7.14
N SER A 263 -2.96 -11.99 -7.63
CA SER A 263 -4.17 -12.57 -8.22
C SER A 263 -5.31 -12.77 -7.22
N SER A 264 -4.97 -13.07 -5.95
CA SER A 264 -5.94 -13.24 -4.86
C SER A 264 -6.82 -12.01 -4.67
N TYR A 265 -6.27 -10.80 -4.80
CA TYR A 265 -7.03 -9.56 -4.69
C TYR A 265 -8.22 -9.53 -5.65
N PHE A 266 -8.00 -9.89 -6.91
CA PHE A 266 -9.01 -9.89 -7.97
C PHE A 266 -9.98 -11.07 -7.85
N HIS A 267 -9.47 -12.27 -7.59
CA HIS A 267 -10.28 -13.48 -7.49
C HIS A 267 -11.23 -13.43 -6.28
N THR A 268 -10.73 -13.09 -5.10
CA THR A 268 -11.55 -13.03 -3.87
C THR A 268 -12.62 -11.94 -3.94
N ARG A 269 -12.39 -10.88 -4.71
CA ARG A 269 -13.33 -9.76 -4.88
C ARG A 269 -14.24 -9.86 -6.10
N ASN A 270 -14.00 -10.82 -7.00
CA ASN A 270 -14.80 -10.99 -8.21
C ASN A 270 -14.83 -9.70 -9.08
N ILE A 271 -13.66 -9.10 -9.30
CA ILE A 271 -13.49 -7.86 -10.08
C ILE A 271 -12.47 -8.05 -11.22
N PRO A 272 -12.68 -7.42 -12.38
CA PRO A 272 -11.74 -7.48 -13.50
C PRO A 272 -10.48 -6.64 -13.23
N CYS A 273 -9.37 -7.06 -13.82
CA CYS A 273 -8.19 -6.21 -13.93
C CYS A 273 -8.33 -5.25 -15.12
N LEU A 274 -8.10 -3.95 -14.89
CA LEU A 274 -8.20 -2.90 -15.90
C LEU A 274 -6.83 -2.31 -16.27
N CYS A 275 -5.74 -3.05 -16.06
CA CYS A 275 -4.38 -2.58 -16.36
C CYS A 275 -4.08 -2.48 -17.86
N TYR A 276 -4.80 -3.24 -18.69
CA TYR A 276 -4.67 -3.29 -20.16
C TYR A 276 -3.25 -3.62 -20.67
N THR A 277 -2.38 -4.21 -19.84
CA THR A 277 -1.07 -4.69 -20.27
C THR A 277 -1.19 -5.96 -21.11
N PHE A 278 -0.32 -6.14 -22.09
CA PHE A 278 -0.35 -7.31 -22.98
C PHE A 278 -0.15 -8.65 -22.23
N CYS A 279 0.60 -8.65 -21.13
CA CYS A 279 0.85 -9.80 -20.26
C CYS A 279 -0.12 -9.90 -19.07
N CYS A 280 -1.30 -9.29 -19.15
CA CYS A 280 -2.30 -9.38 -18.07
C CYS A 280 -2.65 -10.84 -17.78
N PHE A 281 -2.35 -11.32 -16.58
CA PHE A 281 -2.56 -12.71 -16.16
C PHE A 281 -3.84 -12.89 -15.32
N VAL A 282 -4.47 -11.78 -14.92
CA VAL A 282 -5.85 -11.80 -14.39
C VAL A 282 -6.76 -11.69 -15.62
N PRO A 283 -7.47 -12.76 -16.02
CA PRO A 283 -8.33 -12.70 -17.18
C PRO A 283 -9.41 -11.61 -16.96
N PRO A 284 -9.80 -10.85 -18.00
CA PRO A 284 -10.98 -10.00 -17.90
C PRO A 284 -12.18 -10.87 -17.51
N PHE A 285 -12.86 -10.47 -16.44
CA PHE A 285 -14.03 -11.17 -15.92
C PHE A 285 -15.11 -11.25 -17.01
N ASP A 286 -15.78 -12.40 -17.17
CA ASP A 286 -16.95 -12.50 -18.03
C ASP A 286 -18.08 -11.64 -17.45
N PHE A 287 -18.39 -10.53 -18.14
CA PHE A 287 -19.41 -9.59 -17.70
C PHE A 287 -20.81 -10.21 -17.67
N GLU A 288 -21.06 -11.25 -18.47
CA GLU A 288 -22.37 -11.92 -18.54
C GLU A 288 -22.63 -12.76 -17.29
N GLU A 289 -21.62 -13.45 -16.77
CA GLU A 289 -21.73 -14.33 -15.61
C GLU A 289 -22.00 -13.55 -14.30
N LYS A 290 -21.40 -12.36 -14.14
CA LYS A 290 -21.65 -11.47 -12.99
C LYS A 290 -23.04 -10.84 -13.03
N ALA A 291 -23.52 -10.41 -14.20
CA ALA A 291 -24.88 -9.87 -14.32
C ALA A 291 -25.95 -10.91 -13.95
N GLN A 292 -25.70 -12.18 -14.30
CA GLN A 292 -26.54 -13.30 -13.93
C GLN A 292 -26.52 -13.56 -12.41
N THR A 293 -25.33 -13.67 -11.81
CA THR A 293 -25.19 -13.92 -10.36
C THR A 293 -25.66 -12.76 -9.50
N GLU A 294 -25.45 -11.50 -9.91
CA GLU A 294 -26.01 -10.34 -9.20
C GLU A 294 -27.53 -10.32 -9.27
N LYS A 295 -28.11 -10.68 -10.41
CA LYS A 295 -29.57 -10.80 -10.56
C LYS A 295 -30.13 -11.90 -9.66
N GLU A 296 -29.49 -13.06 -9.62
CA GLU A 296 -29.85 -14.18 -8.73
C GLU A 296 -29.71 -13.79 -7.26
N ALA A 297 -28.63 -13.10 -6.87
CA ALA A 297 -28.43 -12.62 -5.50
C ALA A 297 -29.43 -11.52 -5.10
N VAL A 298 -29.84 -10.66 -6.03
CA VAL A 298 -30.90 -9.66 -5.81
C VAL A 298 -32.26 -10.35 -5.62
N GLU A 299 -32.56 -11.37 -6.42
CA GLU A 299 -33.76 -12.18 -6.28
C GLU A 299 -33.78 -12.94 -4.95
N GLU A 300 -32.67 -13.56 -4.55
CA GLU A 300 -32.55 -14.26 -3.26
C GLU A 300 -32.71 -13.30 -2.07
N ARG A 301 -32.10 -12.10 -2.14
CA ARG A 301 -32.30 -11.04 -1.13
C ARG A 301 -33.75 -10.56 -1.08
N ALA A 302 -34.44 -10.47 -2.22
CA ALA A 302 -35.85 -10.10 -2.29
C ALA A 302 -36.74 -11.18 -1.65
N VAL A 303 -36.46 -12.46 -1.92
CA VAL A 303 -37.14 -13.61 -1.29
C VAL A 303 -36.92 -13.59 0.22
N ARG A 304 -35.67 -13.38 0.68
CA ARG A 304 -35.33 -13.31 2.10
C ARG A 304 -36.01 -12.13 2.80
N ARG A 305 -36.06 -10.96 2.17
CA ARG A 305 -36.79 -9.78 2.68
C ARG A 305 -38.30 -10.03 2.78
N LYS A 306 -38.87 -10.76 1.82
CA LYS A 306 -40.29 -11.14 1.85
C LYS A 306 -40.57 -12.11 3.01
N ALA A 307 -39.72 -13.12 3.19
CA ALA A 307 -39.82 -14.06 4.31
C ALA A 307 -39.67 -13.37 5.69
N VAL A 308 -38.72 -12.43 5.81
CA VAL A 308 -38.56 -11.60 7.02
C VAL A 308 -39.79 -10.73 7.27
N ARG A 309 -40.37 -10.13 6.22
CA ARG A 309 -41.58 -9.30 6.33
C ARG A 309 -42.83 -10.11 6.70
N GLU A 310 -42.94 -11.34 6.20
CA GLU A 310 -44.00 -12.29 6.59
C GLU A 310 -43.82 -12.76 8.03
N ASN A 311 -42.59 -12.96 8.51
CA ASN A 311 -42.30 -13.24 9.93
C ASN A 311 -42.47 -12.03 10.85
N TRP A 312 -42.23 -10.81 10.36
CA TRP A 312 -42.41 -9.55 11.10
C TRP A 312 -43.88 -9.30 11.46
N HIS A 313 -44.81 -9.72 10.60
CA HIS A 313 -46.24 -9.67 10.92
C HIS A 313 -46.66 -10.65 12.03
N ASN A 314 -45.80 -11.61 12.41
CA ASN A 314 -46.08 -12.62 13.44
C ASN A 314 -45.38 -12.38 14.79
N THR A 315 -44.41 -11.48 14.89
CA THR A 315 -43.63 -11.24 16.12
C THR A 315 -43.36 -9.75 16.29
N GLY A 316 -44.27 -9.05 16.99
CA GLY A 316 -44.25 -7.59 17.08
C GLY A 316 -43.37 -7.04 18.20
N ASP A 317 -42.05 -7.04 18.05
CA ASP A 317 -41.15 -6.24 18.92
C ASP A 317 -39.88 -5.78 18.16
N ILE A 318 -39.48 -4.51 18.34
CA ILE A 318 -38.33 -3.86 17.71
C ILE A 318 -37.34 -3.42 18.79
N PRO A 319 -36.07 -3.85 18.79
CA PRO A 319 -35.01 -3.17 19.54
C PRO A 319 -34.35 -2.07 18.68
N SER A 320 -34.14 -0.88 19.27
CA SER A 320 -33.38 0.21 18.66
C SER A 320 -31.90 -0.14 18.57
N ILE A 321 -31.28 0.06 17.40
CA ILE A 321 -29.83 -0.08 17.21
C ILE A 321 -29.27 1.33 16.97
N ASP A 322 -28.56 1.87 17.96
CA ASP A 322 -27.68 3.03 17.76
C ASP A 322 -26.38 2.59 17.06
N PRO A 323 -25.74 3.46 16.26
CA PRO A 323 -24.51 3.12 15.52
C PRO A 323 -23.29 3.00 16.47
N PRO A 324 -22.37 2.03 16.26
CA PRO A 324 -21.27 1.78 17.18
C PRO A 324 -20.10 2.77 17.00
N VAL A 325 -19.59 3.22 18.15
CA VAL A 325 -18.34 3.96 18.33
C VAL A 325 -17.19 2.95 18.37
N PHE A 326 -16.07 3.24 17.71
CA PHE A 326 -14.85 2.45 17.85
C PHE A 326 -14.22 2.76 19.21
N ASP A 327 -14.08 1.76 20.07
CA ASP A 327 -13.42 1.92 21.37
C ASP A 327 -11.92 2.19 21.15
N ILE A 328 -11.49 3.37 21.60
CA ILE A 328 -10.11 3.83 21.65
C ILE A 328 -9.79 3.97 23.13
N ASP A 329 -9.09 2.99 23.70
CA ASP A 329 -8.38 3.12 24.97
C ASP A 329 -6.87 2.93 24.74
#